data_AF-A0A1Z5TUN6-F1
#
_entry.id   AF-A0A1Z5TUN6-F1
#
_cell.length_a   1.000
_cell.length_b   1.000
_cell.length_c   1.000
_cell.angle_alpha   90.00
_cell.angle_beta   90.00
_cell.angle_gamma   90.00
#
_symmetry.space_group_name_H-M   'P 1'
#
loop_
_entity.id
_entity.type
_entity.pdbx_description
1 polymer ?
#
loop_
_entity_poly.entity_id
_entity_poly.type
_entity_poly.pdbx_seq_one_letter_code
_entity_poly.pdbx_strand_id
1 'polypeptide(L)'
;MPSIMERAADLVPRYVCNGYYDNCYNGAWNSWARWLVLALIIVGAFFIFFLFSCITARRRRRHGYRPYRGTGWALGRTPAGHAPAQYNSAAPYYANYQPQYNNSNNPPPPPSYGQSQSYYGQNADYYGRQNDVELQQPENAYKPPEDKMKAIKVVENGKAELQEVPVPKLKDDYVLVKVKAVALNPTDWKHIDKLAIPGHTVGCDFAGVVEEIGPKVKKDWKKGDRIAGFTHGVNSADANDGCFAEYCQAKGDLWTKIPDNVSDEDASTLGVGVSTVGQGLYQSLGLPLPGSGKAGVPILIYGGSTATGSLAIQYALLSGCDVIATCSERNFPFVKSLGASAAFDYKDPDCAKKIREHTKDQLAHVFDCISEGESPKICSEAIGSQGGTVSYLLPAKHDRTDVQNRHTLAYTMIGEGFKFGPMDFPDKPEDKEFGEKFWDISGKLITSKQISVHPPKVGKGGLEGVFDGLQQLREGKVSGVKLVYRVA
;
A
#
# COMPACT_ATOMS: atom_id res chain seq x y z
N MET A 1 -28.15 -39.67 10.03
CA MET A 1 -26.79 -40.13 10.36
C MET A 1 -25.90 -38.96 10.80
N PRO A 2 -26.05 -38.44 12.02
CA PRO A 2 -25.00 -37.69 12.68
C PRO A 2 -24.50 -38.52 13.88
N SER A 3 -23.53 -39.42 13.68
CA SER A 3 -22.94 -40.14 14.83
C SER A 3 -21.51 -40.64 14.62
N ILE A 4 -20.82 -40.22 13.56
CA ILE A 4 -19.42 -40.59 13.33
C ILE A 4 -18.47 -39.38 13.45
N MET A 5 -18.89 -38.18 13.05
CA MET A 5 -18.03 -36.98 13.17
C MET A 5 -17.94 -36.42 14.60
N GLU A 6 -18.99 -36.56 15.42
CA GLU A 6 -18.93 -36.12 16.84
C GLU A 6 -18.00 -36.99 17.69
N ARG A 7 -17.82 -38.28 17.35
CA ARG A 7 -16.94 -39.19 18.11
C ARG A 7 -15.45 -39.07 17.77
N ALA A 8 -15.08 -38.31 16.74
CA ALA A 8 -13.68 -38.11 16.38
C ALA A 8 -13.00 -36.97 17.17
N ALA A 9 -13.79 -36.05 17.75
CA ALA A 9 -13.26 -34.92 18.52
C ALA A 9 -12.75 -35.31 19.92
N ASP A 10 -13.16 -36.48 20.44
CA ASP A 10 -12.86 -36.93 21.82
C ASP A 10 -11.67 -37.89 21.95
N LEU A 11 -11.00 -38.26 20.85
CA LEU A 11 -9.98 -39.32 20.91
C LEU A 11 -8.58 -38.86 21.34
N VAL A 12 -8.28 -37.56 21.42
CA VAL A 12 -6.98 -37.09 21.90
C VAL A 12 -7.11 -35.78 22.69
N PRO A 13 -6.86 -35.78 24.02
CA PRO A 13 -6.92 -34.57 24.81
C PRO A 13 -5.84 -33.57 24.38
N ARG A 14 -6.22 -32.29 24.20
CA ARG A 14 -5.30 -31.18 23.83
C ARG A 14 -4.13 -31.04 24.81
N TYR A 15 -4.36 -31.40 26.06
CA TYR A 15 -3.41 -31.32 27.16
C TYR A 15 -3.40 -32.62 27.94
N VAL A 16 -2.23 -33.08 28.34
CA VAL A 16 -2.07 -34.20 29.29
C VAL A 16 -1.66 -33.58 30.62
N CYS A 17 -2.50 -33.75 31.64
CA CYS A 17 -2.26 -33.20 32.97
C CYS A 17 -1.95 -34.37 33.93
N ASN A 18 -0.85 -34.28 34.68
CA ASN A 18 -0.50 -35.26 35.72
C ASN A 18 -0.96 -34.71 37.07
N GLY A 19 -1.84 -35.44 37.75
CA GLY A 19 -2.47 -34.98 38.99
C GLY A 19 -1.51 -34.95 40.19
N TYR A 20 -1.21 -33.73 40.65
CA TYR A 20 -1.22 -33.27 42.06
C TYR A 20 -0.81 -31.78 42.14
N TYR A 21 -0.17 -31.27 41.09
CA TYR A 21 0.06 -29.84 40.83
C TYR A 21 -0.35 -29.62 39.37
N ASP A 22 -1.24 -28.68 39.06
CA ASP A 22 -1.84 -28.41 37.73
C ASP A 22 -0.81 -28.01 36.63
N ASN A 23 0.13 -28.90 36.30
CA ASN A 23 1.05 -28.78 35.19
C ASN A 23 0.48 -29.55 34.00
N CYS A 24 -0.18 -28.81 33.11
CA CYS A 24 -0.70 -29.34 31.86
C CYS A 24 0.31 -29.11 30.73
N TYR A 25 0.73 -30.18 30.06
CA TYR A 25 1.64 -30.12 28.91
C TYR A 25 0.87 -30.33 27.60
N ASN A 26 1.38 -29.73 26.51
CA ASN A 26 0.87 -29.99 25.16
C ASN A 26 0.93 -31.49 24.86
N GLY A 27 -0.21 -32.12 24.55
CA GLY A 27 -0.26 -33.54 24.21
C GLY A 27 0.60 -33.88 22.98
N ALA A 28 0.95 -35.17 22.81
CA ALA A 28 1.80 -35.67 21.72
C ALA A 28 1.33 -35.20 20.32
N TRP A 29 0.03 -35.00 20.14
CA TRP A 29 -0.56 -34.45 18.92
C TRP A 29 -0.09 -33.02 18.60
N ASN A 30 -0.05 -32.12 19.59
CA ASN A 30 0.33 -30.72 19.41
C ASN A 30 1.85 -30.52 19.34
N SER A 31 2.62 -31.41 19.96
CA SER A 31 4.09 -31.33 19.99
C SER A 31 4.74 -31.90 18.73
N TRP A 32 4.42 -33.13 18.31
CA TRP A 32 5.13 -33.77 17.18
C TRP A 32 4.27 -34.65 16.27
N ALA A 33 3.23 -35.32 16.79
CA ALA A 33 2.52 -36.35 16.02
C ALA A 33 1.77 -35.79 14.81
N ARG A 34 1.24 -34.57 14.87
CA ARG A 34 0.61 -33.90 13.69
C ARG A 34 1.61 -33.64 12.56
N TRP A 35 2.87 -33.36 12.89
CA TRP A 35 3.93 -33.14 11.91
C TRP A 35 4.38 -34.45 11.27
N LEU A 36 4.40 -35.54 12.04
CA LEU A 36 4.63 -36.89 11.52
C LEU A 36 3.53 -37.31 10.54
N VAL A 37 2.26 -37.10 10.90
CA VAL A 37 1.11 -37.38 10.02
C VAL A 37 1.18 -36.55 8.75
N LEU A 38 1.50 -35.25 8.85
CA LEU A 38 1.70 -34.38 7.68
C LEU A 38 2.82 -34.91 6.78
N ALA A 39 3.95 -35.33 7.35
CA ALA A 39 5.06 -35.90 6.59
C ALA A 39 4.65 -37.18 5.85
N LEU A 40 3.90 -38.09 6.49
CA LEU A 40 3.38 -39.31 5.86
C LEU A 40 2.39 -39.00 4.72
N ILE A 41 1.53 -37.99 4.89
CA ILE A 41 0.61 -37.54 3.84
C ILE A 41 1.38 -36.99 2.63
N ILE A 42 2.38 -36.15 2.87
CA ILE A 42 3.23 -35.58 1.80
C ILE A 42 3.95 -36.70 1.05
N VAL A 43 4.58 -37.63 1.76
CA VAL A 43 5.27 -38.79 1.17
C VAL A 43 4.29 -39.64 0.36
N GLY A 44 3.11 -39.93 0.90
CA GLY A 44 2.05 -40.65 0.18
C GLY A 44 1.59 -39.93 -1.09
N ALA A 45 1.41 -38.61 -1.03
CA ALA A 45 1.05 -37.79 -2.18
C ALA A 45 2.14 -37.82 -3.27
N PHE A 46 3.42 -37.79 -2.89
CA PHE A 46 4.52 -37.97 -3.84
C PHE A 46 4.48 -39.35 -4.50
N PHE A 47 4.27 -40.44 -3.75
CA PHE A 47 4.14 -41.77 -4.33
C PHE A 47 2.97 -41.88 -5.31
N ILE A 48 1.81 -41.32 -4.96
CA ILE A 48 0.62 -41.28 -5.83
C ILE A 48 0.92 -40.46 -7.09
N PHE A 49 1.53 -39.28 -6.95
CA PHE A 49 1.92 -38.44 -8.08
C PHE A 49 2.90 -39.16 -9.03
N PHE A 50 3.91 -39.83 -8.50
CA PHE A 50 4.86 -40.62 -9.29
C PHE A 50 4.18 -41.82 -9.96
N LEU A 51 3.27 -42.51 -9.27
CA LEU A 51 2.49 -43.61 -9.83
C LEU A 51 1.66 -43.13 -11.03
N PHE A 52 0.90 -42.03 -10.88
CA PHE A 52 0.11 -41.44 -11.96
C PHE A 52 0.97 -40.91 -13.09
N SER A 53 2.13 -40.33 -12.78
CA SER A 53 3.11 -39.91 -13.78
C SER A 53 3.63 -41.09 -14.59
N CYS A 54 3.97 -42.21 -13.93
CA CYS A 54 4.41 -43.46 -14.56
C CYS A 54 3.31 -44.10 -15.42
N ILE A 55 2.06 -44.15 -14.92
CA ILE A 55 0.91 -44.69 -15.65
C ILE A 55 0.63 -43.84 -16.89
N THR A 56 0.59 -42.52 -16.74
CA THR A 56 0.37 -41.57 -17.85
C THR A 56 1.49 -41.69 -18.89
N ALA A 57 2.75 -41.78 -18.47
CA ALA A 57 3.89 -41.97 -19.37
C ALA A 57 3.84 -43.33 -20.10
N ARG A 58 3.41 -44.40 -19.44
CA ARG A 58 3.25 -45.73 -20.06
C ARG A 58 2.09 -45.74 -21.06
N ARG A 59 0.96 -45.12 -20.72
CA ARG A 59 -0.19 -45.01 -21.62
C ARG A 59 0.17 -44.19 -22.87
N ARG A 60 0.87 -43.07 -22.72
CA ARG A 60 1.34 -42.25 -23.85
C ARG A 60 2.30 -42.97 -24.78
N ARG A 61 3.23 -43.77 -24.24
CA ARG A 61 4.13 -44.63 -25.04
C ARG A 61 3.36 -45.65 -25.89
N ARG A 62 2.30 -46.26 -25.34
CA ARG A 62 1.42 -47.17 -26.11
C ARG A 62 0.68 -46.48 -27.25
N HIS A 63 0.49 -45.16 -27.18
CA HIS A 63 -0.17 -44.36 -28.21
C HIS A 63 0.80 -43.54 -29.08
N GLY A 64 2.13 -43.77 -29.01
CA GLY A 64 3.11 -43.10 -29.87
C GLY A 64 3.38 -41.62 -29.55
N TYR A 65 2.86 -41.08 -28.45
CA TYR A 65 3.05 -39.67 -28.09
C TYR A 65 4.40 -39.40 -27.41
N ARG A 66 5.04 -38.27 -27.75
CA ARG A 66 6.27 -37.79 -27.10
C ARG A 66 6.04 -37.43 -25.61
N PRO A 67 7.03 -37.65 -24.72
CA PRO A 67 6.94 -37.27 -23.31
C PRO A 67 7.00 -35.74 -23.13
N TYR A 68 6.33 -35.23 -22.08
CA TYR A 68 6.34 -33.80 -21.74
C TYR A 68 7.74 -33.39 -21.24
N ARG A 69 8.22 -32.21 -21.69
CA ARG A 69 9.47 -31.62 -21.18
C ARG A 69 9.30 -31.29 -19.69
N GLY A 70 10.20 -31.80 -18.84
CA GLY A 70 10.17 -31.61 -17.39
C GLY A 70 10.23 -32.90 -16.55
N THR A 71 10.06 -34.08 -17.17
CA THR A 71 10.18 -35.39 -16.49
C THR A 71 11.54 -36.08 -16.73
N GLY A 72 12.55 -35.31 -17.15
CA GLY A 72 13.87 -35.80 -17.59
C GLY A 72 14.71 -36.53 -16.55
N TRP A 73 14.32 -36.51 -15.27
CA TRP A 73 15.02 -37.23 -14.21
C TRP A 73 14.82 -38.75 -14.26
N ALA A 74 13.86 -39.24 -15.05
CA ALA A 74 13.51 -40.66 -15.11
C ALA A 74 14.07 -41.42 -16.33
N LEU A 75 14.83 -40.80 -17.22
CA LEU A 75 15.43 -41.50 -18.38
C LEU A 75 16.85 -41.00 -18.65
N GLY A 76 17.82 -41.78 -18.18
CA GLY A 76 19.21 -41.67 -18.61
C GLY A 76 19.36 -42.02 -20.09
N ARG A 77 20.18 -41.22 -20.77
CA ARG A 77 20.72 -41.34 -22.13
C ARG A 77 19.74 -41.08 -23.28
N THR A 78 20.02 -40.00 -24.01
CA THR A 78 19.65 -39.82 -25.41
C THR A 78 20.32 -40.89 -26.28
N PRO A 79 19.62 -41.51 -27.26
CA PRO A 79 20.24 -42.40 -28.22
C PRO A 79 21.28 -41.67 -29.08
N ALA A 80 22.37 -42.36 -29.41
CA ALA A 80 23.43 -41.82 -30.28
C ALA A 80 22.88 -41.54 -31.69
N GLY A 81 23.18 -40.36 -32.23
CA GLY A 81 22.90 -40.00 -33.63
C GLY A 81 22.11 -38.70 -33.86
N HIS A 82 21.83 -37.89 -32.84
CA HIS A 82 21.22 -36.56 -33.03
C HIS A 82 22.19 -35.47 -32.54
N ALA A 83 22.71 -34.68 -33.49
CA ALA A 83 23.56 -33.54 -33.22
C ALA A 83 22.80 -32.46 -32.41
N PRO A 84 23.48 -31.71 -31.52
CA PRO A 84 22.87 -30.56 -30.86
C PRO A 84 22.54 -29.49 -31.91
N ALA A 85 21.34 -28.91 -31.81
CA ALA A 85 20.90 -27.85 -32.69
C ALA A 85 21.80 -26.60 -32.53
N GLN A 86 22.49 -26.22 -33.60
CA GLN A 86 23.16 -24.92 -33.71
C GLN A 86 22.11 -23.81 -33.81
N TYR A 87 22.16 -22.86 -32.88
CA TYR A 87 21.42 -21.61 -32.98
C TYR A 87 22.16 -20.69 -33.97
N ASN A 88 21.50 -20.39 -35.09
CA ASN A 88 21.97 -19.48 -36.11
C ASN A 88 21.78 -18.04 -35.60
N SER A 89 22.88 -17.29 -35.44
CA SER A 89 22.85 -15.87 -35.08
C SER A 89 22.83 -15.03 -36.36
N ALA A 90 21.64 -14.77 -36.88
CA ALA A 90 21.42 -13.79 -37.95
C ALA A 90 20.86 -12.51 -37.34
N ALA A 91 21.67 -11.45 -37.33
CA ALA A 91 21.26 -10.09 -37.03
C ALA A 91 20.45 -9.49 -38.20
N PRO A 92 19.38 -8.71 -37.96
CA PRO A 92 18.79 -7.88 -39.00
C PRO A 92 19.50 -6.52 -39.07
N TYR A 93 19.95 -6.20 -40.28
CA TYR A 93 20.38 -4.88 -40.75
C TYR A 93 19.31 -3.80 -40.46
N TYR A 94 19.66 -2.75 -39.71
CA TYR A 94 18.91 -1.50 -39.69
C TYR A 94 19.53 -0.53 -40.70
N ALA A 95 18.73 -0.14 -41.70
CA ALA A 95 19.06 0.92 -42.63
C ALA A 95 18.95 2.29 -41.93
N ASN A 96 19.96 3.14 -42.16
CA ASN A 96 20.03 4.51 -41.70
C ASN A 96 18.87 5.36 -42.26
N TYR A 97 18.05 5.93 -41.38
CA TYR A 97 17.18 7.06 -41.70
C TYR A 97 17.69 8.28 -40.92
N GLN A 98 18.20 9.27 -41.66
CA GLN A 98 18.53 10.60 -41.16
C GLN A 98 17.26 11.47 -41.17
N PRO A 99 16.98 12.28 -40.13
CA PRO A 99 15.99 13.34 -40.24
C PRO A 99 16.61 14.59 -40.86
N GLN A 100 16.06 15.04 -41.99
CA GLN A 100 16.32 16.36 -42.55
C GLN A 100 15.78 17.45 -41.61
N TYR A 101 16.66 18.37 -41.22
CA TYR A 101 16.27 19.67 -40.68
C TYR A 101 15.60 20.48 -41.80
N ASN A 102 14.38 20.97 -41.55
CA ASN A 102 13.80 22.07 -42.33
C ASN A 102 13.60 23.26 -41.40
N ASN A 103 14.17 24.39 -41.79
CA ASN A 103 14.20 25.64 -41.05
C ASN A 103 13.32 26.64 -41.79
N SER A 104 12.20 27.07 -41.19
CA SER A 104 11.47 28.26 -41.64
C SER A 104 10.63 28.84 -40.50
N ASN A 105 11.14 29.96 -39.96
CA ASN A 105 10.48 30.87 -39.03
C ASN A 105 9.43 31.74 -39.75
N ASN A 106 8.19 31.79 -39.24
CA ASN A 106 7.52 33.02 -38.76
C ASN A 106 6.04 32.77 -38.36
N PRO A 107 5.54 33.44 -37.30
CA PRO A 107 4.13 33.36 -36.89
C PRO A 107 3.22 34.34 -37.66
N PRO A 108 1.92 34.03 -37.82
CA PRO A 108 0.94 34.92 -38.45
C PRO A 108 0.48 36.07 -37.52
N PRO A 109 0.07 37.23 -38.09
CA PRO A 109 -0.31 38.42 -37.34
C PRO A 109 -1.74 38.34 -36.74
N PRO A 110 -2.04 39.11 -35.67
CA PRO A 110 -3.36 39.15 -35.05
C PRO A 110 -4.36 40.00 -35.85
N PRO A 111 -5.67 39.69 -35.84
CA PRO A 111 -6.66 40.53 -36.48
C PRO A 111 -6.94 41.80 -35.67
N SER A 112 -6.80 42.94 -36.35
CA SER A 112 -7.23 44.27 -35.92
C SER A 112 -8.64 44.54 -36.44
N TYR A 113 -9.58 44.88 -35.56
CA TYR A 113 -10.82 45.57 -35.93
C TYR A 113 -10.92 46.89 -35.16
N GLY A 114 -11.09 47.97 -35.93
CA GLY A 114 -11.06 49.35 -35.48
C GLY A 114 -12.32 49.80 -34.74
N GLN A 115 -12.16 50.92 -34.04
CA GLN A 115 -13.20 51.68 -33.38
C GLN A 115 -14.17 52.31 -34.40
N SER A 116 -15.48 52.27 -34.10
CA SER A 116 -16.38 53.39 -34.38
C SER A 116 -17.57 53.44 -33.41
N GLN A 117 -17.70 54.63 -32.82
CA GLN A 117 -18.73 55.26 -32.00
C GLN A 117 -20.20 54.76 -32.06
N SER A 118 -20.78 54.65 -30.86
CA SER A 118 -22.03 55.25 -30.36
C SER A 118 -23.13 55.68 -31.35
N TYR A 119 -24.32 55.06 -31.25
CA TYR A 119 -25.60 55.76 -31.46
C TYR A 119 -26.75 55.06 -30.70
N TYR A 120 -27.51 55.83 -29.92
CA TYR A 120 -28.73 55.44 -29.21
C TYR A 120 -29.92 55.45 -30.19
N GLY A 121 -30.81 54.44 -30.14
CA GLY A 121 -32.04 54.45 -30.95
C GLY A 121 -33.06 53.41 -30.51
N GLN A 122 -34.22 53.89 -30.06
CA GLN A 122 -35.45 53.17 -29.70
C GLN A 122 -36.20 52.58 -30.92
N ASN A 123 -37.22 51.76 -30.58
CA ASN A 123 -38.34 51.21 -31.36
C ASN A 123 -38.11 49.80 -31.91
N ALA A 124 -38.78 48.77 -31.40
CA ALA A 124 -40.23 48.45 -31.40
C ALA A 124 -40.69 47.79 -32.71
N ASP A 125 -41.33 46.64 -32.53
CA ASP A 125 -42.21 45.89 -33.44
C ASP A 125 -41.63 45.27 -34.71
N TYR A 126 -41.43 43.94 -34.69
CA TYR A 126 -42.06 43.05 -35.69
C TYR A 126 -41.98 41.57 -35.29
N TYR A 127 -43.15 40.92 -35.18
CA TYR A 127 -43.27 39.46 -35.09
C TYR A 127 -42.83 38.82 -36.42
N GLY A 128 -41.89 37.89 -36.36
CA GLY A 128 -41.51 37.04 -37.48
C GLY A 128 -41.10 35.66 -36.99
N ARG A 129 -42.00 34.69 -37.08
CA ARG A 129 -41.68 33.26 -36.96
C ARG A 129 -40.65 32.89 -38.03
N GLN A 130 -39.46 32.48 -37.61
CA GLN A 130 -38.63 31.53 -38.33
C GLN A 130 -38.16 30.49 -37.33
N ASN A 131 -38.84 29.34 -37.35
CA ASN A 131 -38.26 28.09 -36.90
C ASN A 131 -37.21 27.69 -37.94
N ASP A 132 -36.17 26.97 -37.49
CA ASP A 132 -35.11 26.32 -38.28
C ASP A 132 -33.73 27.00 -38.26
N VAL A 133 -33.31 27.51 -37.09
CA VAL A 133 -31.88 27.53 -36.74
C VAL A 133 -31.66 26.51 -35.64
N GLU A 134 -31.10 25.36 -35.99
CA GLU A 134 -30.62 24.38 -35.03
C GLU A 134 -29.40 24.99 -34.32
N LEU A 135 -29.61 25.45 -33.07
CA LEU A 135 -28.54 25.98 -32.23
C LEU A 135 -27.55 24.85 -31.97
N GLN A 136 -26.42 24.84 -32.67
CA GLN A 136 -25.28 24.02 -32.24
C GLN A 136 -24.89 24.46 -30.83
N GLN A 137 -24.97 23.53 -29.88
CA GLN A 137 -24.51 23.78 -28.53
C GLN A 137 -23.03 24.20 -28.58
N PRO A 138 -22.61 25.24 -27.84
CA PRO A 138 -21.20 25.58 -27.78
C PRO A 138 -20.41 24.36 -27.30
N GLU A 139 -19.25 24.08 -27.90
CA GLU A 139 -18.36 22.96 -27.52
C GLU A 139 -17.92 22.99 -26.04
N ASN A 140 -18.21 24.09 -25.33
CA ASN A 140 -17.97 24.29 -23.90
C ASN A 140 -19.27 24.34 -23.06
N ALA A 141 -20.35 23.69 -23.49
CA ALA A 141 -21.49 23.47 -22.63
C ALA A 141 -21.04 22.67 -21.38
N TYR A 142 -21.32 23.23 -20.20
CA TYR A 142 -21.13 22.57 -18.90
C TYR A 142 -21.62 21.13 -18.99
N LYS A 143 -20.68 20.17 -19.01
CA LYS A 143 -21.01 18.78 -18.70
C LYS A 143 -21.22 18.75 -17.19
N PRO A 144 -22.42 18.40 -16.70
CA PRO A 144 -22.58 18.14 -15.27
C PRO A 144 -21.51 17.11 -14.84
N PRO A 145 -21.01 17.17 -13.60
CA PRO A 145 -20.19 16.09 -13.06
C PRO A 145 -20.88 14.77 -13.38
N GLU A 146 -20.13 13.76 -13.81
CA GLU A 146 -20.73 12.45 -14.03
C GLU A 146 -21.44 12.06 -12.73
N ASP A 147 -22.76 11.85 -12.75
CA ASP A 147 -23.53 11.45 -11.55
C ASP A 147 -23.03 10.11 -11.00
N LYS A 148 -22.22 9.40 -11.78
CA LYS A 148 -21.63 8.11 -11.47
C LYS A 148 -20.13 8.12 -11.73
N MET A 149 -19.46 7.18 -11.09
CA MET A 149 -18.03 6.91 -11.19
C MET A 149 -17.79 5.41 -11.07
N LYS A 150 -16.62 4.96 -11.50
CA LYS A 150 -16.12 3.63 -11.19
C LYS A 150 -15.45 3.61 -9.81
N ALA A 151 -15.75 2.59 -9.02
CA ALA A 151 -15.15 2.35 -7.71
C ALA A 151 -15.00 0.86 -7.41
N ILE A 152 -13.95 0.47 -6.71
CA ILE A 152 -13.78 -0.90 -6.20
C ILE A 152 -14.61 -1.04 -4.93
N LYS A 153 -15.68 -1.83 -5.00
CA LYS A 153 -16.61 -2.10 -3.90
C LYS A 153 -16.43 -3.51 -3.36
N VAL A 154 -16.46 -3.66 -2.05
CA VAL A 154 -16.57 -4.98 -1.41
C VAL A 154 -17.95 -5.57 -1.76
N VAL A 155 -17.97 -6.82 -2.22
CA VAL A 155 -19.23 -7.53 -2.56
C VAL A 155 -19.58 -8.54 -1.47
N GLU A 156 -18.57 -9.25 -0.98
CA GLU A 156 -18.67 -10.21 0.12
C GLU A 156 -17.28 -10.42 0.74
N ASN A 157 -17.20 -11.19 1.81
CA ASN A 157 -15.92 -11.44 2.47
C ASN A 157 -14.91 -12.09 1.51
N GLY A 158 -13.72 -11.48 1.38
CA GLY A 158 -12.68 -11.92 0.47
C GLY A 158 -12.88 -11.52 -1.00
N LYS A 159 -13.93 -10.74 -1.31
CA LYS A 159 -14.27 -10.38 -2.69
C LYS A 159 -14.65 -8.91 -2.84
N ALA A 160 -13.99 -8.24 -3.79
CA ALA A 160 -14.35 -6.90 -4.24
C ALA A 160 -14.43 -6.89 -5.78
N GLU A 161 -15.23 -5.98 -6.32
CA GLU A 161 -15.45 -5.81 -7.75
C GLU A 161 -15.41 -4.33 -8.13
N LEU A 162 -14.99 -4.04 -9.36
CA LEU A 162 -15.11 -2.70 -9.92
C LEU A 162 -16.55 -2.48 -10.37
N GLN A 163 -17.19 -1.44 -9.86
CA GLN A 163 -18.60 -1.15 -10.09
C GLN A 163 -18.79 0.31 -10.50
N GLU A 164 -19.81 0.56 -11.32
CA GLU A 164 -20.33 1.92 -11.57
C GLU A 164 -21.27 2.30 -10.42
N VAL A 165 -20.94 3.36 -9.68
CA VAL A 165 -21.64 3.81 -8.47
C VAL A 165 -21.82 5.32 -8.50
N PRO A 166 -22.74 5.93 -7.73
CA PRO A 166 -22.85 7.38 -7.66
C PRO A 166 -21.58 8.06 -7.15
N VAL A 167 -21.28 9.27 -7.64
CA VAL A 167 -20.26 10.13 -7.02
C VAL A 167 -20.67 10.44 -5.58
N PRO A 168 -19.75 10.36 -4.60
CA PRO A 168 -20.13 10.44 -3.20
C PRO A 168 -20.48 11.88 -2.82
N LYS A 169 -21.59 12.06 -2.10
CA LYS A 169 -22.06 13.39 -1.66
C LYS A 169 -21.10 14.02 -0.65
N LEU A 170 -20.49 15.16 -1.01
CA LEU A 170 -19.46 15.83 -0.21
C LEU A 170 -19.94 16.20 1.20
N LYS A 171 -19.15 15.81 2.21
CA LYS A 171 -19.30 16.27 3.61
C LYS A 171 -18.78 17.70 3.78
N ASP A 172 -19.35 18.43 4.75
CA ASP A 172 -19.08 19.86 4.93
C ASP A 172 -17.60 20.20 5.19
N ASP A 173 -16.87 19.34 5.89
CA ASP A 173 -15.47 19.56 6.29
C ASP A 173 -14.48 18.68 5.49
N TYR A 174 -14.92 18.21 4.33
CA TYR A 174 -14.15 17.41 3.38
C TYR A 174 -13.93 18.17 2.07
N VAL A 175 -13.01 17.68 1.26
CA VAL A 175 -12.87 18.03 -0.15
C VAL A 175 -13.21 16.82 -1.02
N LEU A 176 -13.87 17.05 -2.15
CA LEU A 176 -14.05 16.05 -3.19
C LEU A 176 -12.83 16.11 -4.11
N VAL A 177 -12.20 14.96 -4.36
CA VAL A 177 -10.98 14.86 -5.15
C VAL A 177 -11.24 13.98 -6.35
N LYS A 178 -10.92 14.49 -7.55
CA LYS A 178 -10.80 13.69 -8.77
C LYS A 178 -9.47 12.93 -8.74
N VAL A 179 -9.54 11.63 -8.52
CA VAL A 179 -8.37 10.78 -8.29
C VAL A 179 -7.59 10.60 -9.59
N LYS A 180 -6.26 10.75 -9.51
CA LYS A 180 -5.33 10.57 -10.63
C LYS A 180 -4.51 9.30 -10.49
N ALA A 181 -4.05 9.02 -9.28
CA ALA A 181 -3.32 7.80 -8.97
C ALA A 181 -3.69 7.30 -7.56
N VAL A 182 -3.67 5.98 -7.38
CA VAL A 182 -3.83 5.31 -6.10
C VAL A 182 -2.62 4.45 -5.80
N ALA A 183 -2.26 4.34 -4.52
CA ALA A 183 -1.19 3.46 -4.08
C ALA A 183 -1.72 2.38 -3.15
N LEU A 184 -1.16 1.18 -3.26
CA LEU A 184 -1.63 0.04 -2.50
C LEU A 184 -0.85 -0.11 -1.20
N ASN A 185 -1.57 -0.50 -0.16
CA ASN A 185 -1.09 -0.82 1.17
C ASN A 185 -1.50 -2.25 1.55
N PRO A 186 -0.77 -2.93 2.45
CA PRO A 186 -1.20 -4.22 2.97
C PRO A 186 -2.59 -4.18 3.64
N THR A 187 -2.97 -3.02 4.17
CA THR A 187 -4.30 -2.82 4.79
C THR A 187 -5.43 -3.01 3.78
N ASP A 188 -5.25 -2.68 2.50
CA ASP A 188 -6.34 -2.69 1.52
C ASP A 188 -6.86 -4.11 1.24
N TRP A 189 -5.97 -5.07 1.04
CA TRP A 189 -6.37 -6.47 0.87
C TRP A 189 -6.84 -7.08 2.20
N LYS A 190 -6.27 -6.66 3.34
CA LYS A 190 -6.71 -7.11 4.67
C LYS A 190 -8.14 -6.64 4.96
N HIS A 191 -8.54 -5.46 4.51
CA HIS A 191 -9.92 -4.99 4.62
C HIS A 191 -10.88 -5.87 3.83
N ILE A 192 -10.53 -6.23 2.58
CA ILE A 192 -11.36 -7.14 1.77
C ILE A 192 -11.46 -8.53 2.41
N ASP A 193 -10.36 -9.07 2.97
CA ASP A 193 -10.31 -10.47 3.40
C ASP A 193 -10.75 -10.70 4.86
N LYS A 194 -10.63 -9.67 5.71
CA LYS A 194 -10.77 -9.82 7.18
C LYS A 194 -11.74 -8.84 7.81
N LEU A 195 -12.02 -7.70 7.17
CA LEU A 195 -12.87 -6.63 7.69
C LEU A 195 -13.94 -6.21 6.66
N ALA A 196 -14.35 -7.15 5.81
CA ALA A 196 -15.23 -6.87 4.70
C ALA A 196 -16.59 -6.32 5.17
N ILE A 197 -17.00 -5.20 4.59
CA ILE A 197 -18.35 -4.67 4.73
C ILE A 197 -18.92 -4.50 3.31
N PRO A 198 -19.84 -5.37 2.85
CA PRO A 198 -20.42 -5.28 1.51
C PRO A 198 -20.98 -3.89 1.18
N GLY A 199 -20.73 -3.41 -0.04
CA GLY A 199 -21.09 -2.08 -0.52
C GLY A 199 -20.09 -0.97 -0.19
N HIS A 200 -19.08 -1.24 0.64
CA HIS A 200 -18.08 -0.22 1.00
C HIS A 200 -16.96 -0.12 -0.05
N THR A 201 -16.49 1.10 -0.31
CA THR A 201 -15.36 1.37 -1.21
C THR A 201 -14.04 0.99 -0.56
N VAL A 202 -13.15 0.36 -1.33
CA VAL A 202 -11.81 -0.07 -0.88
C VAL A 202 -10.79 1.05 -1.10
N GLY A 203 -9.65 0.97 -0.40
CA GLY A 203 -8.44 1.73 -0.73
C GLY A 203 -8.19 2.92 0.16
N CYS A 204 -6.91 3.12 0.50
CA CYS A 204 -6.51 4.21 1.40
C CYS A 204 -5.80 5.35 0.69
N ASP A 205 -4.77 5.11 -0.12
CA ASP A 205 -3.91 6.19 -0.62
C ASP A 205 -4.30 6.71 -2.00
N PHE A 206 -4.31 8.04 -2.12
CA PHE A 206 -4.60 8.72 -3.39
C PHE A 206 -3.68 9.93 -3.62
N ALA A 207 -3.55 10.29 -4.89
CA ALA A 207 -3.20 11.62 -5.35
C ALA A 207 -4.21 12.05 -6.41
N GLY A 208 -4.61 13.32 -6.38
CA GLY A 208 -5.60 13.82 -7.31
C GLY A 208 -5.74 15.33 -7.31
N VAL A 209 -6.85 15.80 -7.88
CA VAL A 209 -7.16 17.22 -8.04
C VAL A 209 -8.42 17.54 -7.26
N VAL A 210 -8.40 18.62 -6.46
CA VAL A 210 -9.59 19.12 -5.76
C VAL A 210 -10.64 19.53 -6.78
N GLU A 211 -11.82 18.91 -6.70
CA GLU A 211 -12.97 19.16 -7.58
C GLU A 211 -14.00 20.07 -6.90
N GLU A 212 -14.29 19.81 -5.62
CA GLU A 212 -15.21 20.58 -4.78
C GLU A 212 -14.68 20.67 -3.34
N ILE A 213 -15.09 21.72 -2.63
CA ILE A 213 -14.61 22.03 -1.28
C ILE A 213 -15.82 22.22 -0.38
N GLY A 214 -15.84 21.52 0.75
CA GLY A 214 -16.91 21.63 1.72
C GLY A 214 -16.88 22.98 2.45
N PRO A 215 -18.04 23.54 2.83
CA PRO A 215 -18.16 24.87 3.44
C PRO A 215 -17.50 25.05 4.81
N LYS A 216 -17.11 23.96 5.49
CA LYS A 216 -16.43 23.99 6.81
C LYS A 216 -14.92 23.74 6.73
N VAL A 217 -14.38 23.53 5.52
CA VAL A 217 -12.93 23.40 5.32
C VAL A 217 -12.26 24.75 5.55
N LYS A 218 -11.18 24.77 6.34
CA LYS A 218 -10.48 25.99 6.76
C LYS A 218 -9.23 26.26 5.91
N LYS A 219 -8.56 25.22 5.42
CA LYS A 219 -7.44 25.36 4.49
C LYS A 219 -7.90 26.03 3.19
N ASP A 220 -7.10 26.96 2.67
CA ASP A 220 -7.36 27.71 1.43
C ASP A 220 -7.14 26.85 0.19
N TRP A 221 -8.02 25.86 0.01
CA TRP A 221 -8.11 25.05 -1.18
C TRP A 221 -8.78 25.82 -2.31
N LYS A 222 -8.39 25.48 -3.53
CA LYS A 222 -9.03 25.92 -4.77
C LYS A 222 -9.30 24.71 -5.62
N LYS A 223 -10.44 24.72 -6.33
CA LYS A 223 -10.68 23.76 -7.40
C LYS A 223 -9.48 23.77 -8.36
N GLY A 224 -8.96 22.61 -8.70
CA GLY A 224 -7.74 22.46 -9.50
C GLY A 224 -6.46 22.26 -8.69
N ASP A 225 -6.45 22.48 -7.38
CA ASP A 225 -5.29 22.18 -6.55
C ASP A 225 -4.96 20.68 -6.58
N ARG A 226 -3.68 20.34 -6.74
CA ARG A 226 -3.19 18.95 -6.64
C ARG A 226 -2.92 18.60 -5.18
N ILE A 227 -3.42 17.45 -4.73
CA ILE A 227 -3.44 17.02 -3.33
C ILE A 227 -3.15 15.52 -3.22
N ALA A 228 -2.40 15.13 -2.20
CA ALA A 228 -2.19 13.73 -1.82
C ALA A 228 -2.52 13.54 -0.34
N GLY A 229 -3.06 12.37 -0.02
CA GLY A 229 -3.47 12.03 1.33
C GLY A 229 -3.90 10.58 1.39
N PHE A 230 -4.64 10.25 2.44
CA PHE A 230 -5.31 8.95 2.52
C PHE A 230 -6.74 9.08 3.01
N THR A 231 -7.53 8.06 2.74
CA THR A 231 -8.88 7.87 3.24
C THR A 231 -8.98 6.53 3.97
N HIS A 232 -10.12 6.26 4.61
CA HIS A 232 -10.34 4.98 5.27
C HIS A 232 -11.10 4.03 4.34
N GLY A 233 -10.36 3.11 3.68
CA GLY A 233 -10.96 2.04 2.89
C GLY A 233 -11.80 1.10 3.75
N VAL A 234 -13.01 0.76 3.30
CA VAL A 234 -13.96 -0.11 4.02
C VAL A 234 -14.32 0.46 5.41
N ASN A 235 -14.39 1.79 5.53
CA ASN A 235 -14.75 2.48 6.77
C ASN A 235 -16.17 2.13 7.22
N SER A 236 -16.35 1.65 8.45
CA SER A 236 -17.67 1.32 9.00
C SER A 236 -18.59 2.53 9.16
N ALA A 237 -18.03 3.73 9.29
CA ALA A 237 -18.78 4.97 9.49
C ALA A 237 -19.33 5.54 8.17
N ASP A 238 -18.72 5.21 7.03
CA ASP A 238 -19.14 5.70 5.72
C ASP A 238 -18.71 4.73 4.60
N ALA A 239 -19.70 4.19 3.89
CA ALA A 239 -19.50 3.24 2.80
C ALA A 239 -18.75 3.80 1.59
N ASN A 240 -18.58 5.11 1.47
CA ASN A 240 -17.97 5.74 0.30
C ASN A 240 -16.58 6.35 0.58
N ASP A 241 -16.03 6.14 1.77
CA ASP A 241 -14.79 6.80 2.21
C ASP A 241 -13.53 6.27 1.49
N GLY A 242 -13.52 5.03 1.03
CA GLY A 242 -12.37 4.46 0.30
C GLY A 242 -12.05 5.17 -1.02
N CYS A 243 -10.78 5.22 -1.41
CA CYS A 243 -10.31 6.01 -2.55
C CYS A 243 -9.95 5.23 -3.82
N PHE A 244 -10.13 3.90 -3.88
CA PHE A 244 -9.97 3.15 -5.13
C PHE A 244 -11.18 3.37 -6.05
N ALA A 245 -11.32 4.60 -6.52
CA ALA A 245 -12.42 5.13 -7.31
C ALA A 245 -11.95 6.33 -8.15
N GLU A 246 -12.76 6.77 -9.11
CA GLU A 246 -12.47 7.98 -9.91
C GLU A 246 -12.62 9.29 -9.11
N TYR A 247 -13.48 9.29 -8.09
CA TYR A 247 -13.59 10.36 -7.10
C TYR A 247 -13.56 9.79 -5.68
N CYS A 248 -12.96 10.52 -4.75
CA CYS A 248 -13.01 10.22 -3.33
C CYS A 248 -13.22 11.50 -2.52
N GLN A 249 -13.70 11.35 -1.29
CA GLN A 249 -13.74 12.46 -0.33
C GLN A 249 -12.55 12.33 0.62
N ALA A 250 -11.95 13.45 0.99
CA ALA A 250 -10.84 13.46 1.91
C ALA A 250 -11.00 14.60 2.92
N LYS A 251 -10.62 14.36 4.18
CA LYS A 251 -10.75 15.34 5.27
C LYS A 251 -9.99 16.62 4.93
N GLY A 252 -10.67 17.76 4.80
CA GLY A 252 -10.15 18.92 4.08
C GLY A 252 -8.89 19.53 4.71
N ASP A 253 -8.83 19.60 6.04
CA ASP A 253 -7.76 20.34 6.73
C ASP A 253 -6.48 19.52 6.98
N LEU A 254 -6.47 18.22 6.70
CA LEU A 254 -5.32 17.36 7.00
C LEU A 254 -4.21 17.44 5.96
N TRP A 255 -4.56 17.45 4.67
CA TRP A 255 -3.59 17.13 3.63
C TRP A 255 -2.77 18.33 3.16
N THR A 256 -1.77 18.05 2.34
CA THR A 256 -0.88 19.07 1.78
C THR A 256 -0.94 19.10 0.25
N LYS A 257 -0.61 20.25 -0.34
CA LYS A 257 -0.52 20.40 -1.79
C LYS A 257 0.65 19.57 -2.32
N ILE A 258 0.44 18.93 -3.46
CA ILE A 258 1.51 18.25 -4.18
C ILE A 258 2.31 19.31 -4.94
N PRO A 259 3.65 19.38 -4.76
CA PRO A 259 4.48 20.27 -5.57
C PRO A 259 4.46 19.89 -7.05
N ASP A 260 4.56 20.86 -7.95
CA ASP A 260 4.55 20.61 -9.41
C ASP A 260 5.65 19.64 -9.87
N ASN A 261 6.77 19.59 -9.13
CA ASN A 261 7.89 18.70 -9.41
C ASN A 261 7.73 17.27 -8.84
N VAL A 262 6.58 16.92 -8.29
CA VAL A 262 6.25 15.57 -7.80
C VAL A 262 5.10 15.02 -8.63
N SER A 263 5.25 13.83 -9.20
CA SER A 263 4.20 13.23 -10.02
C SER A 263 3.03 12.74 -9.16
N ASP A 264 1.85 12.52 -9.74
CA ASP A 264 0.71 11.97 -8.98
C ASP A 264 1.01 10.55 -8.50
N GLU A 265 1.78 9.77 -9.26
CA GLU A 265 2.21 8.43 -8.85
C GLU A 265 3.12 8.47 -7.63
N ASP A 266 4.14 9.33 -7.62
CA ASP A 266 5.01 9.56 -6.47
C ASP A 266 4.19 10.04 -5.26
N ALA A 267 3.35 11.04 -5.46
CA ALA A 267 2.56 11.65 -4.40
C ALA A 267 1.56 10.67 -3.78
N SER A 268 0.96 9.79 -4.58
CA SER A 268 0.02 8.78 -4.08
C SER A 268 0.69 7.81 -3.09
N THR A 269 2.01 7.69 -3.07
CA THR A 269 2.70 6.81 -2.10
C THR A 269 2.72 7.34 -0.66
N LEU A 270 2.40 8.62 -0.46
CA LEU A 270 2.62 9.34 0.80
C LEU A 270 1.56 9.06 1.87
N GLY A 271 0.28 8.93 1.51
CA GLY A 271 -0.88 8.94 2.41
C GLY A 271 -0.71 8.24 3.76
N VAL A 272 -1.00 6.94 3.81
CA VAL A 272 -0.89 6.12 5.02
C VAL A 272 0.54 6.13 5.54
N GLY A 273 1.56 6.11 4.67
CA GLY A 273 2.97 6.02 5.08
C GLY A 273 3.41 7.21 5.94
N VAL A 274 3.20 8.43 5.47
CA VAL A 274 3.52 9.68 6.20
C VAL A 274 2.72 9.74 7.49
N SER A 275 1.41 9.53 7.43
CA SER A 275 0.54 9.58 8.61
C SER A 275 0.98 8.59 9.69
N THR A 276 1.31 7.37 9.27
CA THR A 276 1.81 6.30 10.15
C THR A 276 3.14 6.67 10.80
N VAL A 277 4.07 7.26 10.05
CA VAL A 277 5.34 7.76 10.61
C VAL A 277 5.08 8.88 11.62
N GLY A 278 4.14 9.78 11.31
CA GLY A 278 3.68 10.84 12.20
C GLY A 278 3.27 10.31 13.58
N GLN A 279 2.34 9.35 13.59
CA GLN A 279 1.88 8.77 14.84
C GLN A 279 2.97 7.91 15.52
N GLY A 280 3.70 7.12 14.74
CA GLY A 280 4.68 6.15 15.25
C GLY A 280 5.88 6.83 15.91
N LEU A 281 6.54 7.75 15.21
CA LEU A 281 7.75 8.39 15.72
C LEU A 281 7.44 9.48 16.76
N TYR A 282 6.39 10.25 16.57
CA TYR A 282 6.19 11.47 17.37
C TYR A 282 5.11 11.30 18.44
N GLN A 283 3.90 10.84 18.11
CA GLN A 283 2.87 10.63 19.14
C GLN A 283 3.17 9.41 20.03
N SER A 284 3.66 8.32 19.42
CA SER A 284 3.90 7.06 20.11
C SER A 284 5.27 7.01 20.78
N LEU A 285 6.35 7.30 20.06
CA LEU A 285 7.71 7.27 20.62
C LEU A 285 8.15 8.60 21.25
N GLY A 286 7.43 9.70 21.04
CA GLY A 286 7.74 10.99 21.68
C GLY A 286 8.98 11.70 21.14
N LEU A 287 9.42 11.39 19.91
CA LEU A 287 10.55 12.06 19.30
C LEU A 287 10.25 13.55 19.02
N PRO A 288 11.26 14.43 19.00
CA PRO A 288 11.08 15.79 18.52
C PRO A 288 10.72 15.80 17.03
N LEU A 289 9.85 16.72 16.61
CA LEU A 289 9.51 16.89 15.20
C LEU A 289 10.75 17.30 14.37
N PRO A 290 10.75 17.03 13.05
CA PRO A 290 11.82 17.47 12.16
C PRO A 290 12.09 18.97 12.31
N GLY A 291 13.35 19.32 12.57
CA GLY A 291 13.78 20.72 12.74
C GLY A 291 13.45 21.36 14.09
N SER A 292 12.81 20.66 15.04
CA SER A 292 12.50 21.20 16.37
C SER A 292 13.54 20.85 17.45
N GLY A 293 14.59 20.09 17.12
CA GLY A 293 15.64 19.67 18.04
C GLY A 293 16.44 18.48 17.53
N LYS A 294 17.34 17.96 18.37
CA LYS A 294 18.05 16.70 18.12
C LYS A 294 17.73 15.71 19.22
N ALA A 295 17.18 14.56 18.85
CA ALA A 295 16.93 13.49 19.79
C ALA A 295 18.25 12.94 20.38
N GLY A 296 19.29 12.78 19.54
CA GLY A 296 20.61 12.34 19.99
C GLY A 296 20.66 10.90 20.50
N VAL A 297 19.65 10.09 20.16
CA VAL A 297 19.50 8.70 20.61
C VAL A 297 19.46 7.74 19.43
N PRO A 298 19.93 6.49 19.62
CA PRO A 298 19.75 5.45 18.62
C PRO A 298 18.26 5.06 18.52
N ILE A 299 17.80 4.82 17.30
CA ILE A 299 16.47 4.27 17.01
C ILE A 299 16.58 3.14 15.99
N LEU A 300 15.84 2.06 16.24
CA LEU A 300 15.68 0.97 15.30
C LEU A 300 14.39 1.13 14.50
N ILE A 301 14.52 1.18 13.17
CA ILE A 301 13.40 1.02 12.24
C ILE A 301 13.38 -0.43 11.77
N TYR A 302 12.54 -1.26 12.40
CA TYR A 302 12.41 -2.66 11.99
C TYR A 302 11.54 -2.74 10.72
N GLY A 303 12.05 -3.39 9.67
CA GLY A 303 11.42 -3.38 8.35
C GLY A 303 11.70 -2.10 7.55
N GLY A 304 12.93 -1.57 7.62
CA GLY A 304 13.33 -0.30 7.00
C GLY A 304 13.16 -0.23 5.47
N SER A 305 13.06 -1.36 4.77
CA SER A 305 12.80 -1.37 3.31
C SER A 305 11.32 -1.39 2.93
N THR A 306 10.41 -1.29 3.91
CA THR A 306 8.96 -1.12 3.67
C THR A 306 8.64 0.33 3.30
N ALA A 307 7.44 0.60 2.79
CA ALA A 307 7.02 1.97 2.48
C ALA A 307 7.00 2.88 3.72
N THR A 308 6.48 2.38 4.85
CA THR A 308 6.54 3.12 6.13
C THR A 308 7.97 3.23 6.65
N GLY A 309 8.74 2.14 6.61
CA GLY A 309 10.11 2.10 7.13
C GLY A 309 11.07 3.05 6.40
N SER A 310 10.97 3.16 5.08
CA SER A 310 11.83 4.05 4.28
C SER A 310 11.56 5.53 4.58
N LEU A 311 10.30 5.90 4.79
CA LEU A 311 9.92 7.22 5.26
C LEU A 311 10.39 7.43 6.70
N ALA A 312 10.17 6.46 7.59
CA ALA A 312 10.56 6.54 8.99
C ALA A 312 12.06 6.79 9.18
N ILE A 313 12.92 6.15 8.37
CA ILE A 313 14.37 6.38 8.39
C ILE A 313 14.69 7.86 8.17
N GLN A 314 14.11 8.46 7.12
CA GLN A 314 14.36 9.86 6.75
C GLN A 314 13.83 10.82 7.81
N TYR A 315 12.60 10.59 8.31
CA TYR A 315 11.99 11.41 9.36
C TYR A 315 12.75 11.33 10.69
N ALA A 316 13.17 10.14 11.10
CA ALA A 316 13.98 9.96 12.32
C ALA A 316 15.36 10.62 12.19
N LEU A 317 16.00 10.55 11.02
CA LEU A 317 17.24 11.26 10.74
C LEU A 317 17.08 12.78 10.86
N LEU A 318 16.01 13.33 10.28
CA LEU A 318 15.68 14.77 10.35
C LEU A 318 15.30 15.23 11.78
N SER A 319 14.95 14.28 12.66
CA SER A 319 14.73 14.50 14.09
C SER A 319 16.01 14.37 14.92
N GLY A 320 17.15 14.12 14.25
CA GLY A 320 18.47 14.02 14.86
C GLY A 320 18.73 12.70 15.61
N CYS A 321 18.07 11.61 15.23
CA CYS A 321 18.36 10.27 15.74
C CYS A 321 19.57 9.64 15.02
N ASP A 322 20.24 8.70 15.67
CA ASP A 322 21.12 7.72 15.00
C ASP A 322 20.25 6.53 14.55
N VAL A 323 20.00 6.45 13.24
CA VAL A 323 19.01 5.52 12.69
C VAL A 323 19.67 4.23 12.26
N ILE A 324 19.25 3.11 12.84
CA ILE A 324 19.58 1.77 12.36
C ILE A 324 18.33 1.08 11.84
N ALA A 325 18.48 0.14 10.91
CA ALA A 325 17.35 -0.52 10.27
C ALA A 325 17.51 -2.05 10.18
N THR A 326 16.39 -2.78 10.19
CA THR A 326 16.39 -4.19 9.73
C THR A 326 15.73 -4.31 8.36
N CYS A 327 16.28 -5.14 7.48
CA CYS A 327 15.65 -5.55 6.22
C CYS A 327 16.39 -6.77 5.65
N SER A 328 15.94 -7.34 4.52
CA SER A 328 16.76 -8.35 3.83
C SER A 328 18.03 -7.71 3.27
N GLU A 329 19.15 -8.43 3.29
CA GLU A 329 20.48 -7.92 2.87
C GLU A 329 20.50 -7.20 1.52
N ARG A 330 19.75 -7.70 0.53
CA ARG A 330 19.62 -7.08 -0.80
C ARG A 330 19.15 -5.62 -0.76
N ASN A 331 18.46 -5.20 0.30
CA ASN A 331 17.94 -3.86 0.49
C ASN A 331 18.83 -2.99 1.40
N PHE A 332 19.97 -3.49 1.89
CA PHE A 332 20.91 -2.70 2.70
C PHE A 332 21.38 -1.43 1.99
N PRO A 333 21.77 -1.44 0.70
CA PRO A 333 22.16 -0.22 0.01
C PRO A 333 21.05 0.82 -0.01
N PHE A 334 19.79 0.37 -0.21
CA PHE A 334 18.62 1.26 -0.22
C PHE A 334 18.41 1.94 1.13
N VAL A 335 18.30 1.20 2.24
CA VAL A 335 18.06 1.81 3.55
C VAL A 335 19.23 2.70 4.02
N LYS A 336 20.47 2.35 3.66
CA LYS A 336 21.64 3.20 3.94
C LYS A 336 21.61 4.49 3.13
N SER A 337 21.18 4.43 1.86
CA SER A 337 21.02 5.64 1.03
C SER A 337 19.97 6.62 1.56
N LEU A 338 19.02 6.13 2.38
CA LEU A 338 18.03 6.96 3.07
C LEU A 338 18.53 7.55 4.38
N GLY A 339 19.71 7.14 4.86
CA GLY A 339 20.34 7.68 6.07
C GLY A 339 20.48 6.70 7.24
N ALA A 340 20.14 5.42 7.07
CA ALA A 340 20.44 4.44 8.11
C ALA A 340 21.97 4.27 8.26
N SER A 341 22.51 4.45 9.47
CA SER A 341 23.93 4.30 9.80
C SER A 341 24.36 2.83 9.77
N ALA A 342 23.46 1.91 10.11
CA ALA A 342 23.66 0.47 9.99
C ALA A 342 22.38 -0.26 9.54
N ALA A 343 22.56 -1.43 8.92
CA ALA A 343 21.48 -2.31 8.49
C ALA A 343 21.77 -3.75 8.90
N PHE A 344 20.76 -4.45 9.39
CA PHE A 344 20.85 -5.82 9.91
C PHE A 344 19.85 -6.75 9.20
N ASP A 345 20.26 -7.99 8.92
CA ASP A 345 19.34 -8.98 8.35
C ASP A 345 18.46 -9.51 9.47
N TYR A 346 17.15 -9.30 9.33
CA TYR A 346 16.19 -9.80 10.31
C TYR A 346 16.12 -11.33 10.37
N LYS A 347 16.67 -12.04 9.38
CA LYS A 347 16.75 -13.50 9.36
C LYS A 347 17.95 -14.05 10.13
N ASP A 348 18.90 -13.20 10.49
CA ASP A 348 20.03 -13.59 11.31
C ASP A 348 19.54 -13.93 12.74
N PRO A 349 19.77 -15.15 13.25
CA PRO A 349 19.34 -15.52 14.60
C PRO A 349 19.98 -14.64 15.69
N ASP A 350 21.11 -14.00 15.40
CA ASP A 350 21.79 -13.06 16.30
C ASP A 350 21.41 -11.59 16.03
N CYS A 351 20.41 -11.30 15.19
CA CYS A 351 20.05 -9.94 14.79
C CYS A 351 19.85 -8.99 15.98
N ALA A 352 19.00 -9.37 16.95
CA ALA A 352 18.75 -8.57 18.15
C ALA A 352 20.03 -8.35 18.98
N LYS A 353 20.85 -9.39 19.13
CA LYS A 353 22.14 -9.32 19.85
C LYS A 353 23.10 -8.35 19.17
N LYS A 354 23.27 -8.45 17.85
CA LYS A 354 24.13 -7.57 17.05
C LYS A 354 23.68 -6.11 17.12
N ILE A 355 22.37 -5.86 17.12
CA ILE A 355 21.81 -4.52 17.31
C ILE A 355 22.15 -3.98 18.70
N ARG A 356 21.98 -4.77 19.75
CA ARG A 356 22.32 -4.38 21.13
C ARG A 356 23.81 -4.05 21.27
N GLU A 357 24.67 -4.88 20.70
CA GLU A 357 26.12 -4.65 20.68
C GLU A 357 26.48 -3.38 19.91
N HIS A 358 25.90 -3.17 18.72
CA HIS A 358 26.14 -1.99 17.90
C HIS A 358 25.73 -0.69 18.61
N THR A 359 24.58 -0.71 19.27
CA THR A 359 24.05 0.44 20.03
C THR A 359 24.67 0.56 21.43
N LYS A 360 25.63 -0.31 21.78
CA LYS A 360 26.28 -0.37 23.09
C LYS A 360 25.27 -0.45 24.24
N ASP A 361 24.23 -1.24 24.04
CA ASP A 361 23.14 -1.46 25.01
C ASP A 361 22.29 -0.21 25.33
N GLN A 362 22.33 0.82 24.47
CA GLN A 362 21.63 2.10 24.67
C GLN A 362 20.35 2.26 23.82
N LEU A 363 19.97 1.24 23.03
CA LEU A 363 18.74 1.31 22.23
C LEU A 363 17.50 1.34 23.14
N ALA A 364 16.74 2.44 23.12
CA ALA A 364 15.51 2.60 23.91
C ALA A 364 14.25 2.79 23.05
N HIS A 365 14.40 3.02 21.74
CA HIS A 365 13.29 3.29 20.83
C HIS A 365 13.32 2.37 19.62
N VAL A 366 12.20 1.71 19.36
CA VAL A 366 12.01 0.87 18.17
C VAL A 366 10.68 1.21 17.51
N PHE A 367 10.70 1.41 16.19
CA PHE A 367 9.49 1.49 15.38
C PHE A 367 9.39 0.25 14.50
N ASP A 368 8.44 -0.63 14.80
CA ASP A 368 8.24 -1.90 14.10
C ASP A 368 7.24 -1.76 12.95
N CYS A 369 7.78 -1.62 11.74
CA CYS A 369 7.00 -1.49 10.50
C CYS A 369 6.49 -2.83 9.94
N ILE A 370 6.63 -3.93 10.67
CA ILE A 370 6.17 -5.27 10.28
C ILE A 370 5.10 -5.79 11.25
N SER A 371 5.40 -5.78 12.55
CA SER A 371 4.48 -6.19 13.64
C SER A 371 3.86 -7.59 13.48
N GLU A 372 4.58 -8.52 12.84
CA GLU A 372 4.13 -9.88 12.54
C GLU A 372 5.30 -10.87 12.72
N GLY A 373 4.96 -12.14 13.00
CA GLY A 373 5.94 -13.21 13.16
C GLY A 373 6.93 -12.91 14.28
N GLU A 374 8.24 -13.02 13.98
CA GLU A 374 9.32 -12.80 14.95
C GLU A 374 9.63 -11.32 15.20
N SER A 375 8.98 -10.37 14.49
CA SER A 375 9.32 -8.94 14.64
C SER A 375 9.17 -8.42 16.08
N PRO A 376 8.10 -8.74 16.85
CA PRO A 376 7.96 -8.20 18.20
C PRO A 376 9.03 -8.74 19.16
N LYS A 377 9.43 -10.01 18.96
CA LYS A 377 10.51 -10.63 19.71
C LYS A 377 11.85 -9.96 19.38
N ILE A 378 12.21 -9.87 18.10
CA ILE A 378 13.49 -9.24 17.69
C ILE A 378 13.56 -7.78 18.14
N CYS A 379 12.46 -7.02 17.99
CA CYS A 379 12.40 -5.62 18.41
C CYS A 379 12.61 -5.44 19.92
N SER A 380 11.88 -6.21 20.73
CA SER A 380 12.00 -6.14 22.19
C SER A 380 13.34 -6.68 22.70
N GLU A 381 13.88 -7.72 22.08
CA GLU A 381 15.20 -8.21 22.40
C GLU A 381 16.29 -7.23 21.96
N ALA A 382 16.14 -6.48 20.88
CA ALA A 382 17.14 -5.51 20.43
C ALA A 382 17.31 -4.32 21.41
N ILE A 383 16.28 -3.99 22.19
CA ILE A 383 16.32 -2.91 23.20
C ILE A 383 17.33 -3.24 24.30
N GLY A 384 18.00 -2.19 24.79
CA GLY A 384 19.03 -2.28 25.82
C GLY A 384 18.53 -2.79 27.18
N SER A 385 19.46 -3.02 28.11
CA SER A 385 19.14 -3.49 29.46
C SER A 385 18.33 -2.50 30.32
N GLN A 386 18.34 -1.21 29.97
CA GLN A 386 17.59 -0.17 30.68
C GLN A 386 16.11 -0.10 30.28
N GLY A 387 15.66 -1.00 29.41
CA GLY A 387 14.30 -0.99 28.89
C GLY A 387 14.09 0.08 27.82
N GLY A 388 12.83 0.25 27.41
CA GLY A 388 12.51 1.14 26.30
C GLY A 388 11.07 1.02 25.83
N THR A 389 10.81 1.45 24.60
CA THR A 389 9.49 1.40 23.98
C THR A 389 9.59 0.85 22.56
N VAL A 390 8.70 -0.07 22.22
CA VAL A 390 8.43 -0.46 20.83
C VAL A 390 7.07 0.09 20.42
N SER A 391 7.03 0.79 19.30
CA SER A 391 5.79 1.21 18.64
C SER A 391 5.49 0.29 17.45
N TYR A 392 4.32 -0.34 17.46
CA TYR A 392 3.88 -1.31 16.46
C TYR A 392 2.83 -0.74 15.51
N LEU A 393 2.86 -1.18 14.25
CA LEU A 393 1.81 -0.89 13.25
C LEU A 393 0.59 -1.79 13.40
N LEU A 394 0.74 -2.95 14.03
CA LEU A 394 -0.34 -3.90 14.30
C LEU A 394 -0.35 -4.26 15.78
N PRO A 395 -1.49 -4.71 16.34
CA PRO A 395 -1.53 -5.26 17.68
C PRO A 395 -0.53 -6.43 17.83
N ALA A 396 0.53 -6.20 18.59
CA ALA A 396 1.60 -7.15 18.85
C ALA A 396 2.04 -7.08 20.32
N LYS A 397 2.69 -8.15 20.80
CA LYS A 397 3.20 -8.28 22.17
C LYS A 397 4.51 -9.07 22.18
N HIS A 398 5.27 -8.87 23.25
CA HIS A 398 6.47 -9.63 23.59
C HIS A 398 6.52 -9.90 25.11
N ASP A 399 7.51 -10.68 25.55
CA ASP A 399 7.58 -11.16 26.94
C ASP A 399 8.37 -10.23 27.89
N ARG A 400 9.22 -9.32 27.37
CA ARG A 400 9.96 -8.35 28.19
C ARG A 400 9.01 -7.41 28.95
N THR A 401 9.18 -7.29 30.27
CA THR A 401 8.33 -6.46 31.15
C THR A 401 8.82 -5.02 31.32
N ASP A 402 10.11 -4.78 31.07
CA ASP A 402 10.79 -3.48 31.10
C ASP A 402 10.72 -2.74 29.75
N VAL A 403 10.08 -3.34 28.75
CA VAL A 403 9.85 -2.75 27.44
C VAL A 403 8.37 -2.47 27.24
N GLN A 404 8.03 -1.21 26.97
CA GLN A 404 6.64 -0.78 26.76
C GLN A 404 6.18 -1.13 25.34
N ASN A 405 4.97 -1.69 25.24
CA ASN A 405 4.29 -1.92 23.98
C ASN A 405 3.37 -0.73 23.68
N ARG A 406 3.59 -0.05 22.57
CA ARG A 406 2.65 0.96 22.03
C ARG A 406 2.24 0.55 20.63
N HIS A 407 1.09 1.02 20.17
CA HIS A 407 0.65 0.80 18.79
C HIS A 407 0.03 2.08 18.23
N THR A 408 0.01 2.18 16.90
CA THR A 408 -0.60 3.29 16.18
C THR A 408 -1.57 2.79 15.14
N LEU A 409 -2.62 3.55 14.87
CA LEU A 409 -3.60 3.24 13.85
C LEU A 409 -3.89 4.50 13.03
N ALA A 410 -3.30 4.59 11.83
CA ALA A 410 -3.29 5.79 11.00
C ALA A 410 -4.67 6.45 10.83
N TYR A 411 -5.73 5.65 10.75
CA TYR A 411 -7.12 6.14 10.59
C TYR A 411 -7.57 7.09 11.71
N THR A 412 -7.00 7.01 12.92
CA THR A 412 -7.35 7.95 13.99
C THR A 412 -6.91 9.38 13.70
N MET A 413 -5.96 9.59 12.77
CA MET A 413 -5.55 10.92 12.30
C MET A 413 -6.68 11.67 11.60
N ILE A 414 -7.72 10.98 11.10
CA ILE A 414 -8.92 11.64 10.56
C ILE A 414 -9.68 12.42 11.65
N GLY A 415 -9.55 11.99 12.90
CA GLY A 415 -10.16 12.59 14.09
C GLY A 415 -11.62 12.17 14.33
N GLU A 416 -12.17 11.31 13.48
CA GLU A 416 -13.53 10.79 13.58
C GLU A 416 -13.51 9.34 14.05
N GLY A 417 -14.52 8.97 14.83
CA GLY A 417 -14.71 7.63 15.35
C GLY A 417 -15.16 6.64 14.30
N PHE A 418 -14.72 5.40 14.46
CA PHE A 418 -15.03 4.30 13.56
C PHE A 418 -14.92 2.96 14.28
N LYS A 419 -15.44 1.90 13.66
CA LYS A 419 -15.23 0.52 14.10
C LYS A 419 -14.19 -0.14 13.21
N PHE A 420 -13.31 -0.91 13.84
CA PHE A 420 -12.30 -1.71 13.17
C PHE A 420 -12.49 -3.17 13.55
N GLY A 421 -13.31 -3.88 12.76
CA GLY A 421 -13.82 -5.19 13.15
C GLY A 421 -14.66 -5.06 14.44
N PRO A 422 -14.36 -5.83 15.49
CA PRO A 422 -15.11 -5.76 16.75
C PRO A 422 -14.71 -4.57 17.64
N MET A 423 -13.64 -3.84 17.30
CA MET A 423 -13.10 -2.76 18.13
C MET A 423 -13.77 -1.43 17.79
N ASP A 424 -14.08 -0.65 18.82
CA ASP A 424 -14.61 0.71 18.70
C ASP A 424 -13.48 1.71 18.95
N PHE A 425 -13.31 2.66 18.03
CA PHE A 425 -12.36 3.76 18.14
C PHE A 425 -13.17 5.06 18.24
N PRO A 426 -13.13 5.77 19.37
CA PRO A 426 -13.84 7.04 19.52
C PRO A 426 -13.19 8.13 18.68
N ASP A 427 -13.88 9.26 18.53
CA ASP A 427 -13.32 10.50 17.97
C ASP A 427 -11.98 10.84 18.66
N LYS A 428 -11.00 11.28 17.86
CA LYS A 428 -9.67 11.70 18.33
C LYS A 428 -9.26 13.03 17.72
N PRO A 429 -9.90 14.15 18.12
CA PRO A 429 -9.59 15.47 17.58
C PRO A 429 -8.13 15.87 17.79
N GLU A 430 -7.45 15.34 18.82
CA GLU A 430 -6.04 15.59 19.09
C GLU A 430 -5.13 14.94 18.04
N ASP A 431 -5.49 13.75 17.54
CA ASP A 431 -4.76 13.07 16.46
C ASP A 431 -4.94 13.83 15.14
N LYS A 432 -6.13 14.41 14.91
CA LYS A 432 -6.36 15.31 13.78
C LYS A 432 -5.52 16.57 13.89
N GLU A 433 -5.53 17.26 15.03
CA GLU A 433 -4.74 18.47 15.23
C GLU A 433 -3.23 18.22 15.04
N PHE A 434 -2.74 17.08 15.52
CA PHE A 434 -1.38 16.64 15.24
C PHE A 434 -1.18 16.39 13.74
N GLY A 435 -2.10 15.68 13.09
CA GLY A 435 -2.07 15.38 11.66
C GLY A 435 -2.00 16.63 10.78
N GLU A 436 -2.80 17.65 11.07
CA GLU A 436 -2.80 18.94 10.35
C GLU A 436 -1.40 19.57 10.37
N LYS A 437 -0.78 19.65 11.56
CA LYS A 437 0.56 20.20 11.74
C LYS A 437 1.62 19.34 11.06
N PHE A 438 1.53 18.01 11.21
CA PHE A 438 2.53 17.09 10.72
C PHE A 438 2.54 17.00 9.18
N TRP A 439 1.37 17.01 8.55
CA TRP A 439 1.28 17.03 7.08
C TRP A 439 1.75 18.35 6.48
N ASP A 440 1.58 19.48 7.17
CA ASP A 440 2.16 20.75 6.74
C ASP A 440 3.70 20.74 6.81
N ILE A 441 4.29 20.13 7.85
CA ILE A 441 5.73 19.89 7.94
C ILE A 441 6.17 18.97 6.79
N SER A 442 5.46 17.86 6.59
CA SER A 442 5.75 16.86 5.57
C SER A 442 5.74 17.48 4.16
N GLY A 443 4.74 18.29 3.84
CA GLY A 443 4.66 19.02 2.58
C GLY A 443 5.88 19.90 2.32
N LYS A 444 6.36 20.63 3.34
CA LYS A 444 7.59 21.43 3.23
C LYS A 444 8.84 20.58 3.01
N LEU A 445 8.96 19.46 3.70
CA LEU A 445 10.10 18.54 3.56
C LEU A 445 10.14 17.87 2.18
N ILE A 446 8.99 17.50 1.64
CA ILE A 446 8.86 16.94 0.29
C ILE A 446 9.17 18.02 -0.76
N THR A 447 8.60 19.22 -0.62
CA THR A 447 8.85 20.36 -1.53
C THR A 447 10.33 20.72 -1.59
N SER A 448 11.01 20.73 -0.44
CA SER A 448 12.44 21.01 -0.32
C SER A 448 13.35 19.81 -0.61
N LYS A 449 12.78 18.66 -1.02
CA LYS A 449 13.49 17.41 -1.33
C LYS A 449 14.35 16.86 -0.18
N GLN A 450 14.01 17.19 1.06
CA GLN A 450 14.62 16.60 2.25
C GLN A 450 14.08 15.18 2.53
N ILE A 451 12.91 14.87 1.98
CA ILE A 451 12.31 13.53 2.01
C ILE A 451 12.00 13.09 0.59
N SER A 452 12.46 11.89 0.26
CA SER A 452 12.10 11.18 -0.97
C SER A 452 10.95 10.21 -0.69
N VAL A 453 10.08 10.06 -1.67
CA VAL A 453 9.01 9.05 -1.64
C VAL A 453 9.57 7.63 -1.64
N HIS A 454 8.80 6.67 -1.14
CA HIS A 454 9.16 5.26 -1.31
C HIS A 454 9.04 4.90 -2.81
N PRO A 455 9.99 4.15 -3.41
CA PRO A 455 10.00 3.94 -4.85
C PRO A 455 8.66 3.39 -5.39
N PRO A 456 7.96 4.11 -6.28
CA PRO A 456 6.73 3.60 -6.86
C PRO A 456 7.03 2.59 -7.96
N LYS A 457 6.14 1.62 -8.11
CA LYS A 457 6.07 0.72 -9.26
C LYS A 457 4.69 0.85 -9.87
N VAL A 458 4.63 1.58 -10.98
CA VAL A 458 3.38 1.85 -11.71
C VAL A 458 2.91 0.57 -12.40
N GLY A 459 1.76 0.07 -11.98
CA GLY A 459 1.04 -1.04 -12.59
C GLY A 459 0.29 -0.62 -13.85
N LYS A 460 -0.27 -1.61 -14.55
CA LYS A 460 -1.08 -1.41 -15.76
C LYS A 460 -2.55 -1.69 -15.45
N GLY A 461 -3.44 -1.18 -16.30
CA GLY A 461 -4.85 -1.59 -16.30
C GLY A 461 -5.75 -0.80 -15.34
N GLY A 462 -5.40 0.43 -14.96
CA GLY A 462 -6.32 1.29 -14.22
C GLY A 462 -6.70 0.75 -12.84
N LEU A 463 -7.94 1.01 -12.44
CA LEU A 463 -8.55 0.42 -11.25
C LEU A 463 -8.68 -1.11 -11.36
N GLU A 464 -8.90 -1.66 -12.56
CA GLU A 464 -8.93 -3.11 -12.77
C GLU A 464 -7.57 -3.76 -12.43
N GLY A 465 -6.47 -3.05 -12.68
CA GLY A 465 -5.12 -3.49 -12.35
C GLY A 465 -4.84 -3.63 -10.85
N VAL A 466 -5.58 -2.90 -10.01
CA VAL A 466 -5.42 -2.90 -8.55
C VAL A 466 -5.58 -4.31 -7.98
N PHE A 467 -6.48 -5.14 -8.54
CA PHE A 467 -6.71 -6.51 -8.07
C PHE A 467 -5.45 -7.39 -8.16
N ASP A 468 -4.67 -7.26 -9.24
CA ASP A 468 -3.38 -7.96 -9.38
C ASP A 468 -2.37 -7.47 -8.34
N GLY A 469 -2.32 -6.16 -8.09
CA GLY A 469 -1.44 -5.59 -7.07
C GLY A 469 -1.79 -6.03 -5.66
N LEU A 470 -3.09 -6.09 -5.34
CA LEU A 470 -3.57 -6.60 -4.06
C LEU A 470 -3.21 -8.08 -3.88
N GLN A 471 -3.33 -8.89 -4.94
CA GLN A 471 -2.87 -10.28 -4.92
C GLN A 471 -1.36 -10.38 -4.68
N GLN A 472 -0.55 -9.57 -5.36
CA GLN A 472 0.91 -9.55 -5.15
C GLN A 472 1.30 -9.19 -3.71
N LEU A 473 0.59 -8.23 -3.08
CA LEU A 473 0.78 -7.88 -1.68
C LEU A 473 0.37 -9.01 -0.74
N ARG A 474 -0.80 -9.62 -0.99
CA ARG A 474 -1.32 -10.78 -0.24
C ARG A 474 -0.33 -11.95 -0.24
N GLU A 475 0.35 -12.18 -1.36
CA GLU A 475 1.34 -13.26 -1.54
C GLU A 475 2.77 -12.88 -1.12
N GLY A 476 3.00 -11.65 -0.63
CA GLY A 476 4.33 -11.20 -0.21
C GLY A 476 5.35 -11.03 -1.35
N LYS A 477 4.88 -10.82 -2.60
CA LYS A 477 5.73 -10.69 -3.79
C LYS A 477 6.30 -9.28 -4.01
N VAL A 478 5.85 -8.30 -3.23
CA VAL A 478 6.29 -6.91 -3.34
C VAL A 478 7.46 -6.66 -2.38
N SER A 479 8.57 -6.10 -2.88
CA SER A 479 9.75 -5.80 -2.06
C SER A 479 10.41 -4.51 -2.54
N GLY A 480 10.68 -3.58 -1.61
CA GLY A 480 11.43 -2.35 -1.89
C GLY A 480 10.71 -1.33 -2.78
N VAL A 481 9.44 -1.56 -3.11
CA VAL A 481 8.61 -0.67 -3.94
C VAL A 481 7.19 -0.59 -3.39
N LYS A 482 6.45 0.47 -3.75
CA LYS A 482 5.01 0.60 -3.50
C LYS A 482 4.27 0.50 -4.83
N LEU A 483 3.26 -0.35 -4.91
CA LEU A 483 2.48 -0.52 -6.14
C LEU A 483 1.54 0.68 -6.31
N VAL A 484 1.52 1.25 -7.51
CA VAL A 484 0.73 2.45 -7.84
C VAL A 484 -0.03 2.21 -9.13
N TYR A 485 -1.27 2.69 -9.22
CA TYR A 485 -2.10 2.58 -10.41
C TYR A 485 -2.68 3.95 -10.75
N ARG A 486 -2.55 4.35 -12.02
CA ARG A 486 -3.27 5.51 -12.55
C ARG A 486 -4.75 5.16 -12.64
N VAL A 487 -5.62 6.10 -12.30
CA VAL A 487 -7.08 5.88 -12.34
C VAL A 487 -7.67 6.25 -13.70
N ALA A 488 -7.06 7.22 -14.39
CA ALA A 488 -7.44 7.68 -15.72
C ALA A 488 -6.59 7.07 -16.84
#